data_AF-A0A811L3G0-F1
#
_entry.id   AF-A0A811L3G0-F1
#
_cell.length_a   1.000
_cell.length_b   1.000
_cell.length_c   1.000
_cell.angle_alpha   90.00
_cell.angle_beta   90.00
_cell.angle_gamma   90.00
#
_symmetry.space_group_name_H-M   'P 1'
#
loop_
_entity.id
_entity.type
_entity.pdbx_description
1 polymer ?
#
loop_
_entity_poly.entity_id
_entity_poly.type
_entity_poly.pdbx_seq_one_letter_code
_entity_poly.pdbx_strand_id
1 'polypeptide(L)'
;MFSLYVIILVLGIKTVVKSSEDACETIAEWRQPAEAYTATDELVGIVQDVGPQVFYTVRCNETQEATPCNGIQQGFESHCETRFNLVMALTYVKSVDKRAVHLTDILRQSNLDRPTKWQMIKVPGQCVCTGLKLVRHAKQKLASQLFLQ
;
A
#
# COMPACT_ATOMS: atom_id res chain seq x y z
N MET A 1 27.96 33.31 -55.81
CA MET A 1 26.88 33.23 -54.80
C MET A 1 26.85 31.79 -54.29
N PHE A 2 27.47 31.53 -53.14
CA PHE A 2 27.54 30.20 -52.53
C PHE A 2 26.41 30.06 -51.51
N SER A 3 25.40 29.24 -51.82
CA SER A 3 24.34 28.90 -50.87
C SER A 3 24.76 27.65 -50.10
N LEU A 4 25.28 27.84 -48.88
CA LEU A 4 25.50 26.76 -47.92
C LEU A 4 24.14 26.16 -47.54
N TYR A 5 23.85 24.97 -48.07
CA TYR A 5 22.82 24.10 -47.50
C TYR A 5 23.34 23.54 -46.18
N VAL A 6 22.89 24.11 -45.08
CA VAL A 6 23.09 23.57 -43.73
C VAL A 6 22.25 22.31 -43.61
N ILE A 7 22.89 21.15 -43.81
CA ILE A 7 22.33 19.84 -43.48
C ILE A 7 22.37 19.72 -41.95
N ILE A 8 21.29 20.15 -41.29
CA ILE A 8 21.08 19.82 -39.87
C ILE A 8 20.62 18.37 -39.83
N LEU A 9 21.58 17.47 -39.64
CA LEU A 9 21.36 16.08 -39.25
C LEU A 9 20.79 16.10 -37.82
N VAL A 10 19.46 16.20 -37.72
CA VAL A 10 18.74 15.94 -36.48
C VAL A 10 18.84 14.43 -36.23
N LEU A 11 19.98 14.01 -35.68
CA LEU A 11 20.12 12.72 -35.04
C LEU A 11 19.12 12.71 -33.88
N GLY A 12 17.97 12.10 -34.12
CA GLY A 12 17.01 11.74 -33.09
C GLY A 12 17.69 10.83 -32.11
N ILE A 13 18.27 11.41 -31.06
CA ILE A 13 18.66 10.71 -29.85
C ILE A 13 17.34 10.20 -29.27
N LYS A 14 16.97 8.96 -29.63
CA LYS A 14 15.99 8.19 -28.89
C LYS A 14 16.62 7.95 -27.52
N THR A 15 16.40 8.88 -26.61
CA THR A 15 16.62 8.62 -25.19
C THR A 15 15.68 7.48 -24.83
N VAL A 16 16.22 6.27 -24.73
CA VAL A 16 15.57 5.15 -24.08
C VAL A 16 15.51 5.55 -22.60
N VAL A 17 14.46 6.27 -22.23
CA VAL A 17 14.08 6.45 -20.84
C VAL A 17 13.68 5.07 -20.38
N LYS A 18 14.63 4.34 -19.79
CA LYS A 18 14.35 3.07 -19.15
C LYS A 18 13.42 3.41 -17.98
N SER A 19 12.12 3.20 -18.18
CA SER A 19 11.14 3.24 -17.09
C SER A 19 11.70 2.38 -15.98
N SER A 20 12.02 2.96 -14.83
CA SER A 20 12.36 2.17 -13.66
C SER A 20 11.12 1.36 -13.33
N GLU A 21 11.18 0.06 -13.55
CA GLU A 21 10.12 -0.85 -13.13
C GLU A 21 10.04 -0.79 -11.60
N ASP A 22 8.85 -0.53 -11.07
CA ASP A 22 8.65 -0.47 -9.63
C ASP A 22 8.91 -1.85 -9.01
N ALA A 23 9.62 -1.87 -7.87
CA ALA A 23 9.89 -3.11 -7.14
C ALA A 23 8.60 -3.80 -6.68
N CYS A 24 7.55 -3.02 -6.44
CA CYS A 24 6.20 -3.48 -6.13
C CYS A 24 5.20 -2.56 -6.83
N GLU A 25 4.29 -3.14 -7.60
CA GLU A 25 3.19 -2.45 -8.25
C GLU A 25 2.18 -1.96 -7.22
N THR A 26 1.69 -0.74 -7.42
CA THR A 26 0.84 -0.05 -6.44
C THR A 26 -0.52 0.31 -7.03
N ILE A 27 -1.54 0.32 -6.18
CA ILE A 27 -2.88 0.83 -6.50
C ILE A 27 -3.11 2.05 -5.60
N ALA A 28 -3.41 3.19 -6.22
CA ALA A 28 -3.69 4.43 -5.52
C ALA A 28 -5.08 4.96 -5.89
N GLU A 29 -5.91 5.23 -4.89
CA GLU A 29 -7.29 5.67 -5.09
C GLU A 29 -7.88 6.36 -3.86
N TRP A 30 -8.89 7.19 -4.08
CA TRP A 30 -9.70 7.79 -3.02
C TRP A 30 -10.79 6.81 -2.59
N ARG A 31 -10.86 6.50 -1.29
CA ARG A 31 -11.89 5.61 -0.72
C ARG A 31 -12.68 6.29 0.39
N GLN A 32 -13.94 5.90 0.52
CA GLN A 32 -14.84 6.29 1.61
C GLN A 32 -15.25 5.05 2.42
N PRO A 33 -14.34 4.52 3.26
CA PRO A 33 -14.62 3.32 4.04
C PRO A 33 -15.69 3.59 5.10
N ALA A 34 -16.56 2.60 5.33
CA ALA A 34 -17.52 2.62 6.42
C ALA A 34 -16.88 2.27 7.78
N GLU A 35 -15.76 1.53 7.76
CA GLU A 35 -15.09 1.00 8.95
C GLU A 35 -13.57 1.06 8.76
N ALA A 36 -12.84 1.17 9.86
CA ALA A 36 -11.38 1.09 9.87
C ALA A 36 -10.87 0.56 11.21
N TYR A 37 -9.61 0.12 11.24
CA TYR A 37 -8.91 -0.21 12.47
C TYR A 37 -8.26 1.04 13.07
N THR A 38 -8.27 1.18 14.39
CA THR A 38 -7.52 2.23 15.09
C THR A 38 -6.03 1.90 15.17
N ALA A 39 -5.24 2.85 15.68
CA ALA A 39 -3.82 2.61 15.99
C ALA A 39 -3.59 1.43 16.96
N THR A 40 -4.57 1.10 17.80
CA THR A 40 -4.54 -0.01 18.78
C THR A 40 -5.29 -1.24 18.30
N ASP A 41 -5.54 -1.36 16.99
CA ASP A 41 -6.22 -2.52 16.38
C ASP A 41 -7.67 -2.75 16.83
N GLU A 42 -8.35 -1.70 17.29
CA GLU A 42 -9.79 -1.72 17.54
C GLU A 42 -10.55 -1.46 16.23
N LEU A 43 -11.56 -2.29 15.90
CA LEU A 43 -12.43 -2.03 14.76
C LEU A 43 -13.50 -0.99 15.12
N VAL A 44 -13.56 0.10 14.35
CA VAL A 44 -14.51 1.20 14.57
C VAL A 44 -15.26 1.57 13.30
N GLY A 45 -16.46 2.13 13.47
CA GLY A 45 -17.22 2.71 12.36
C GLY A 45 -16.80 4.15 12.10
N ILE A 46 -16.84 4.58 10.84
CA ILE A 46 -16.54 5.96 10.42
C ILE A 46 -17.85 6.69 10.20
N VAL A 47 -18.02 7.86 10.83
CA VAL A 47 -19.24 8.67 10.72
C VAL A 47 -19.32 9.30 9.32
N GLN A 48 -20.38 9.03 8.57
CA GLN A 48 -20.58 9.62 7.23
C GLN A 48 -21.65 10.73 7.21
N ASP A 49 -22.47 10.82 8.27
CA ASP A 49 -23.66 11.69 8.31
C ASP A 49 -23.32 13.18 8.51
N VAL A 50 -22.10 13.50 8.97
CA VAL A 50 -21.63 14.89 9.16
C VAL A 50 -20.84 15.43 7.96
N GLY A 51 -20.75 14.65 6.88
CA GLY A 51 -19.96 14.93 5.68
C GLY A 51 -19.13 13.71 5.25
N PRO A 52 -18.88 13.54 3.94
CA PRO A 52 -18.14 12.39 3.44
C PRO A 52 -16.69 12.44 3.95
N GLN A 53 -16.29 11.42 4.70
CA GLN A 53 -14.89 11.23 5.11
C GLN A 53 -14.18 10.35 4.09
N VAL A 54 -13.40 10.97 3.20
CA VAL A 54 -12.67 10.32 2.10
C VAL A 54 -11.17 10.31 2.40
N PHE A 55 -10.53 9.17 2.16
CA PHE A 55 -9.10 8.97 2.42
C PHE A 55 -8.39 8.56 1.13
N TYR A 56 -7.23 9.16 0.88
CA TYR A 56 -6.35 8.72 -0.18
C TYR A 56 -5.61 7.47 0.28
N THR A 57 -5.76 6.38 -0.46
CA THR A 57 -5.19 5.08 -0.13
C THR A 57 -4.14 4.70 -1.15
N VAL A 58 -3.04 4.11 -0.68
CA VAL A 58 -2.01 3.49 -1.50
C VAL A 58 -1.71 2.11 -0.93
N ARG A 59 -1.91 1.07 -1.74
CA ARG A 59 -1.69 -0.34 -1.38
C ARG A 59 -0.89 -1.06 -2.45
N CYS A 60 -0.31 -2.20 -2.13
CA CYS A 60 0.24 -3.07 -3.17
C CYS A 60 -0.89 -3.62 -4.05
N ASN A 61 -0.58 -3.89 -5.31
CA ASN A 61 -1.47 -4.67 -6.16
C ASN A 61 -1.75 -6.03 -5.48
N GLU A 62 -3.01 -6.47 -5.52
CA GLU A 62 -3.45 -7.73 -4.89
C GLU A 62 -2.69 -8.95 -5.40
N THR A 63 -2.23 -8.93 -6.65
CA THR A 63 -1.41 -10.00 -7.23
C THR A 63 0.03 -9.98 -6.75
N GLN A 64 0.49 -8.87 -6.14
CA GLN A 64 1.87 -8.68 -5.70
C GLN A 64 2.04 -8.62 -4.17
N GLU A 65 0.98 -8.34 -3.39
CA GLU A 65 1.05 -8.38 -1.93
C GLU A 65 1.58 -9.74 -1.43
N ALA A 66 2.54 -9.71 -0.52
CA ALA A 66 3.27 -10.87 0.00
C ALA A 66 4.04 -11.71 -1.03
N THR A 67 4.18 -11.24 -2.28
CA THR A 67 5.01 -11.89 -3.31
C THR A 67 6.41 -11.27 -3.37
N PRO A 68 7.43 -11.99 -3.88
CA PRO A 68 8.78 -11.46 -4.03
C PRO A 68 8.84 -10.17 -4.86
N CYS A 69 9.67 -9.22 -4.45
CA CYS A 69 9.75 -7.94 -5.14
C CYS A 69 10.46 -8.07 -6.49
N ASN A 70 10.03 -7.26 -7.47
CA ASN A 70 10.64 -7.18 -8.78
C ASN A 70 12.07 -6.63 -8.70
N GLY A 71 12.96 -7.18 -9.53
CA GLY A 71 14.35 -6.72 -9.62
C GLY A 71 15.28 -7.10 -8.46
N ILE A 72 14.80 -7.87 -7.48
CA ILE A 72 15.65 -8.36 -6.38
C ILE A 72 16.48 -9.57 -6.83
N GLN A 73 17.78 -9.53 -6.54
CA GLN A 73 18.72 -10.59 -6.93
C GLN A 73 18.37 -11.94 -6.29
N GLN A 74 18.63 -13.02 -7.03
CA GLN A 74 18.50 -14.38 -6.51
C GLN A 74 19.35 -14.56 -5.24
N GLY A 75 18.77 -15.16 -4.20
CA GLY A 75 19.43 -15.36 -2.91
C GLY A 75 19.11 -14.30 -1.86
N PHE A 76 18.22 -13.34 -2.15
CA PHE A 76 17.60 -12.48 -1.14
C PHE A 76 16.13 -12.89 -0.94
N GLU A 77 15.73 -13.06 0.32
CA GLU A 77 14.31 -13.16 0.69
C GLU A 77 13.73 -11.77 0.76
N SER A 78 12.74 -11.47 -0.09
CA SER A 78 11.99 -10.21 -0.15
C SER A 78 10.51 -10.46 -0.41
N HIS A 79 9.66 -9.50 -0.05
CA HIS A 79 8.24 -9.49 -0.42
C HIS A 79 7.66 -8.06 -0.42
N CYS A 80 6.63 -7.83 -1.23
CA CYS A 80 5.86 -6.60 -1.20
C CYS A 80 4.88 -6.58 -0.03
N GLU A 81 4.78 -5.45 0.65
CA GLU A 81 3.97 -5.27 1.85
C GLU A 81 3.27 -3.91 1.84
N THR A 82 1.95 -3.91 2.04
CA THR A 82 1.19 -2.68 2.29
C THR A 82 1.43 -2.21 3.72
N ARG A 83 1.88 -0.96 3.88
CA ARG A 83 1.98 -0.32 5.20
C ARG A 83 0.94 0.78 5.37
N PHE A 84 0.59 1.02 6.62
CA PHE A 84 -0.51 1.90 6.99
C PHE A 84 0.01 3.25 7.46
N ASN A 85 -0.66 4.31 7.01
CA ASN A 85 -0.59 5.63 7.63
C ASN A 85 -1.64 5.72 8.74
N LEU A 86 -1.36 6.54 9.74
CA LEU A 86 -2.35 6.92 10.75
C LEU A 86 -2.94 8.27 10.36
N VAL A 87 -4.27 8.32 10.24
CA VAL A 87 -5.00 9.53 9.86
C VAL A 87 -6.16 9.77 10.81
N MET A 88 -6.51 11.03 11.03
CA MET A 88 -7.64 11.40 11.88
C MET A 88 -8.97 11.13 11.18
N ALA A 89 -9.92 10.52 11.89
CA ALA A 89 -11.29 10.34 11.45
C ALA A 89 -12.27 10.51 12.61
N LEU A 90 -13.48 10.97 12.32
CA LEU A 90 -14.59 10.93 13.27
C LEU A 90 -15.20 9.52 13.23
N THR A 91 -15.19 8.85 14.37
CA THR A 91 -15.56 7.44 14.49
C THR A 91 -16.57 7.19 15.61
N TYR A 92 -17.22 6.03 15.59
CA TYR A 92 -18.05 5.53 16.68
C TYR A 92 -17.66 4.08 17.03
N VAL A 93 -17.85 3.71 18.30
CA VAL A 93 -17.62 2.33 18.74
C VAL A 93 -18.73 1.45 18.19
N LYS A 94 -18.36 0.39 17.45
CA LYS A 94 -19.29 -0.66 17.06
C LYS A 94 -19.41 -1.60 18.26
N SER A 95 -20.47 -1.48 19.06
CA SER A 95 -20.69 -2.38 20.19
C SER A 95 -20.65 -3.83 19.70
N VAL A 96 -19.71 -4.62 20.22
CA VAL A 96 -19.55 -6.05 19.89
C VAL A 96 -20.40 -6.92 20.81
N ASP A 97 -21.36 -6.33 21.52
CA ASP A 97 -22.11 -7.06 22.54
C ASP A 97 -23.27 -7.84 21.91
N LYS A 98 -23.00 -9.11 21.58
CA LYS A 98 -23.95 -10.05 20.96
C LYS A 98 -25.11 -10.46 21.89
N ARG A 99 -25.26 -9.90 23.10
CA ARG A 99 -26.21 -10.40 24.10
C ARG A 99 -27.21 -9.40 24.69
N ALA A 100 -27.21 -8.13 24.29
CA ALA A 100 -28.11 -7.17 24.93
C ALA A 100 -28.56 -6.04 24.00
N VAL A 101 -29.13 -6.37 22.84
CA VAL A 101 -29.89 -5.36 22.10
C VAL A 101 -31.31 -5.85 21.88
N HIS A 102 -32.22 -5.25 22.64
CA HIS A 102 -33.66 -5.38 22.45
C HIS A 102 -33.97 -4.97 21.00
N LEU A 103 -34.67 -5.82 20.25
CA LEU A 103 -34.86 -5.70 18.79
C LEU A 103 -35.52 -4.38 18.34
N THR A 104 -36.04 -3.56 19.26
CA THR A 104 -36.65 -2.26 18.97
C THR A 104 -35.67 -1.10 18.84
N ASP A 105 -34.43 -1.22 19.34
CA ASP A 105 -33.42 -0.14 19.25
C ASP A 105 -32.50 -0.26 18.00
N ILE A 106 -32.53 -1.41 17.31
CA ILE A 106 -31.61 -1.72 16.20
C ILE A 106 -32.03 -1.05 14.88
N LEU A 107 -33.31 -0.71 14.71
CA LEU A 107 -33.85 -0.34 13.39
C LEU A 107 -34.01 1.17 13.17
N ARG A 108 -33.55 2.04 14.08
CA ARG A 108 -33.77 3.49 13.92
C ARG A 108 -32.84 4.43 14.69
N GLN A 109 -31.63 4.01 15.06
CA GLN A 109 -30.65 4.95 15.59
C GLN A 109 -29.75 5.43 14.46
N SER A 110 -29.81 6.73 14.21
CA SER A 110 -28.86 7.42 13.33
C SER A 110 -27.44 7.18 13.86
N ASN A 111 -26.41 7.20 13.01
CA ASN A 111 -25.03 7.03 13.51
C ASN A 111 -24.62 8.15 14.48
N LEU A 112 -25.41 9.23 14.56
CA LEU A 112 -25.26 10.37 15.47
C LEU A 112 -25.66 10.06 16.93
N ASP A 113 -26.42 8.99 17.19
CA ASP A 113 -26.83 8.63 18.56
C ASP A 113 -25.77 7.80 19.30
N ARG A 114 -24.73 7.35 18.59
CA ARG A 114 -23.61 6.61 19.19
C ARG A 114 -22.56 7.59 19.70
N PRO A 115 -21.88 7.31 20.82
CA PRO A 115 -20.78 8.16 21.28
C PRO A 115 -19.67 8.22 20.21
N THR A 116 -19.52 9.39 19.60
CA THR A 116 -18.52 9.64 18.57
C THR A 116 -17.25 10.25 19.16
N LYS A 117 -16.09 9.91 18.58
CA LYS A 117 -14.81 10.54 18.92
C LYS A 117 -13.92 10.69 17.70
N TRP A 118 -13.15 11.77 17.68
CA TRP A 118 -12.03 11.96 16.77
C TRP A 118 -10.87 11.10 17.24
N GLN A 119 -10.36 10.23 16.39
CA GLN A 119 -9.19 9.39 16.70
C GLN A 119 -8.44 8.96 15.46
N MET A 120 -7.24 8.40 15.67
CA MET A 120 -6.38 7.90 14.60
C MET A 120 -6.83 6.52 14.12
N ILE A 121 -7.04 6.40 12.81
CA ILE A 121 -7.32 5.15 12.10
C ILE A 121 -6.17 4.78 11.15
N LYS A 122 -6.03 3.48 10.89
CA LYS A 122 -5.08 2.90 9.93
C LYS A 122 -5.68 2.98 8.53
N VAL A 123 -4.96 3.59 7.60
CA VAL A 123 -5.30 3.65 6.17
C VAL A 123 -4.10 3.20 5.34
N PRO A 124 -4.26 2.34 4.32
CA PRO A 124 -3.17 1.96 3.42
C PRO A 124 -2.48 3.19 2.84
N GLY A 125 -1.19 3.34 3.10
CA GLY A 125 -0.46 4.57 2.81
C GLY A 125 0.72 4.41 1.85
N GLN A 126 1.20 3.18 1.68
CA GLN A 126 2.36 2.86 0.87
C GLN A 126 2.42 1.36 0.61
N CYS A 127 3.00 0.99 -0.54
CA CYS A 127 3.46 -0.36 -0.82
C CYS A 127 4.98 -0.34 -0.82
N VAL A 128 5.62 -1.24 -0.08
CA VAL A 128 7.08 -1.28 0.03
C VAL A 128 7.61 -2.68 -0.19
N CYS A 129 8.85 -2.79 -0.65
CA CYS A 129 9.58 -4.05 -0.63
C CYS A 129 10.24 -4.25 0.74
N THR A 130 9.83 -5.29 1.46
CA THR A 130 10.33 -5.66 2.79
C THR A 130 11.17 -6.95 2.70
N GLY A 131 12.18 -7.07 3.57
CA GLY A 131 13.05 -8.23 3.63
C GLY A 131 14.13 -8.17 2.55
N LEU A 132 15.37 -7.91 2.95
CA LEU A 132 16.54 -8.07 2.08
C LEU A 132 17.55 -8.90 2.88
N LYS A 133 17.17 -10.12 3.25
CA LYS A 133 18.07 -11.04 3.96
C LYS A 133 18.69 -11.99 2.95
N LEU A 134 20.02 -12.10 3.01
CA LEU A 134 20.75 -13.09 2.22
C LEU A 134 20.41 -14.50 2.71
N VAL A 135 19.83 -15.32 1.83
CA VAL A 135 19.55 -16.73 2.09
C VAL A 135 20.88 -17.47 2.16
N ARG A 136 21.23 -17.97 3.35
CA ARG A 136 22.53 -18.63 3.64
C ARG A 136 22.79 -19.90 2.81
N HIS A 137 21.83 -20.37 2.00
CA HIS A 137 22.04 -21.48 1.07
C HIS A 137 22.99 -21.15 -0.10
N ALA A 138 23.33 -19.88 -0.34
CA ALA A 138 24.34 -19.50 -1.34
C ALA A 138 25.79 -19.80 -0.91
N LYS A 139 26.06 -20.18 0.35
CA LYS A 139 27.43 -20.52 0.79
C LYS A 139 27.95 -21.87 0.28
N GLN A 140 27.08 -22.79 -0.14
CA GLN A 140 27.54 -24.11 -0.62
C GLN A 140 27.95 -24.11 -2.10
N LYS A 141 27.34 -23.29 -2.96
CA LYS A 141 27.69 -23.30 -4.40
C LYS A 141 28.99 -22.57 -4.74
N LEU A 142 29.42 -21.56 -3.97
CA LEU A 142 30.72 -20.91 -4.20
C LEU A 142 31.90 -21.77 -3.70
N ALA A 143 31.72 -22.54 -2.62
CA ALA A 143 32.75 -23.44 -2.13
C ALA A 143 33.00 -24.58 -3.14
N SER A 144 31.98 -25.10 -3.81
CA SER A 144 32.15 -26.18 -4.80
C SER A 144 32.85 -25.74 -6.10
N GLN A 145 32.86 -24.44 -6.42
CA GLN A 145 33.53 -23.92 -7.63
C GLN A 145 34.99 -23.50 -7.40
N LEU A 146 35.40 -23.32 -6.14
CA LEU A 146 36.79 -22.96 -5.77
C LEU A 146 37.68 -24.16 -5.44
N PHE A 147 37.14 -25.38 -5.40
CA PHE A 147 37.89 -26.63 -5.12
C PHE A 147 38.02 -27.56 -6.34
N LEU A 148 37.76 -27.05 -7.56
CA LEU A 148 37.93 -27.78 -8.83
C LEU A 148 38.89 -27.08 -9.82
N GLN A 149 39.76 -26.20 -9.33
CA GLN A 149 40.95 -25.71 -10.05
C GLN A 149 42.21 -26.07 -9.25
#